data_AF-A0AAV1NBF7-F1
#
_entry.id   AF-A0AAV1NBF7-F1
#
_cell.length_a   1.000
_cell.length_b   1.000
_cell.length_c   1.000
_cell.angle_alpha   90.00
_cell.angle_beta   90.00
_cell.angle_gamma   90.00
#
_symmetry.space_group_name_H-M   'P 1'
#
loop_
_entity.id
_entity.type
_entity.pdbx_description
1 polymer ?
#
loop_
_entity_poly.entity_id
_entity_poly.type
_entity_poly.pdbx_seq_one_letter_code
_entity_poly.pdbx_strand_id
1 'polypeptide(L)'
;MAKRFIYSPCQSVHLKFGEASYDLLTDFLFNLNKRNKENLDSLSQCSGDFKEKRLMEFIFLITKELGLDPLVGYHAIELLRRFMVKHLEDLFTTPTPQGAAADEPQSYEDVVFDKLKAKFPLIVFSCIQLASKLSLHSHMINNNTAVRFLQSMGHSVSKQTVLEAELMVLKGLGFRLNATNPLMYVEILLEVLGHNEPFIPVERLYHLCHHVLQFVSLQRTTIYQSLLMTTTQCLSPPREQREKFETVTEDCMLLAVGVIAVATFILCVRKWEQVVRELSHITGISTKSISDFAYVTLMHIAGASST
;
A
#
# COMPACT_ATOMS: atom_id res chain seq x y z
N MET A 1 -11.05 23.57 13.95
CA MET A 1 -12.34 22.87 14.16
C MET A 1 -13.26 23.20 12.99
N ALA A 2 -13.35 22.33 11.99
CA ALA A 2 -14.15 22.54 10.80
C ALA A 2 -15.46 21.73 10.89
N LYS A 3 -16.59 22.43 11.01
CA LYS A 3 -17.95 21.87 10.93
C LYS A 3 -18.47 22.10 9.52
N ARG A 4 -18.28 21.13 8.62
CA ARG A 4 -19.04 20.87 7.37
C ARG A 4 -18.20 19.89 6.55
N PHE A 5 -18.28 18.62 6.90
CA PHE A 5 -17.48 17.59 6.24
C PHE A 5 -18.09 17.12 4.92
N ILE A 6 -19.41 17.13 4.74
CA ILE A 6 -20.07 16.72 3.49
C ILE A 6 -21.45 17.40 3.42
N TYR A 7 -21.94 17.75 2.23
CA TYR A 7 -23.29 18.30 2.02
C TYR A 7 -24.37 17.27 2.41
N SER A 8 -25.34 17.65 3.24
CA SER A 8 -26.44 16.78 3.65
C SER A 8 -27.70 17.11 2.84
N PRO A 9 -28.22 16.19 2.00
CA PRO A 9 -29.60 16.25 1.55
C PRO A 9 -30.45 15.56 2.62
N CYS A 10 -31.31 16.32 3.27
CA CYS A 10 -32.35 15.80 4.16
C CYS A 10 -33.40 15.07 3.30
N GLN A 11 -33.30 13.74 3.16
CA GLN A 11 -34.34 12.89 2.55
C GLN A 11 -34.26 11.45 3.09
N SER A 12 -35.44 10.85 3.31
CA SER A 12 -35.69 9.58 3.99
C SER A 12 -34.71 8.44 3.67
N VAL A 13 -34.19 7.78 4.71
CA VAL A 13 -33.25 6.66 4.64
C VAL A 13 -33.95 5.40 4.12
N HIS A 14 -34.02 5.25 2.80
CA HIS A 14 -34.23 3.97 2.14
C HIS A 14 -32.88 3.50 1.59
N LEU A 15 -32.05 2.91 2.47
CA LEU A 15 -30.79 2.30 2.04
C LEU A 15 -31.11 1.12 1.12
N LYS A 16 -30.59 1.14 -0.12
CA LYS A 16 -30.69 -0.04 -0.98
C LYS A 16 -29.64 -1.05 -0.54
N PHE A 17 -29.95 -2.32 -0.74
CA PHE A 17 -28.99 -3.40 -0.49
C PHE A 17 -27.72 -3.14 -1.32
N GLY A 18 -26.56 -3.06 -0.65
CA GLY A 18 -25.27 -2.74 -1.26
C GLY A 18 -24.82 -1.29 -1.14
N GLU A 19 -25.64 -0.37 -0.65
CA GLU A 19 -25.25 1.03 -0.43
C GLU A 19 -24.78 1.27 1.01
N ALA A 20 -23.64 1.93 1.19
CA ALA A 20 -23.18 2.39 2.49
C ALA A 20 -23.94 3.66 2.93
N SER A 21 -24.31 3.74 4.21
CA SER A 21 -24.94 4.96 4.73
C SER A 21 -23.95 6.10 4.87
N TYR A 22 -24.47 7.33 4.81
CA TYR A 22 -23.70 8.55 5.02
C TYR A 22 -22.90 8.53 6.34
N ASP A 23 -23.54 8.13 7.45
CA ASP A 23 -22.90 8.08 8.77
C ASP A 23 -21.75 7.07 8.78
N LEU A 24 -21.96 5.90 8.15
CA LEU A 24 -20.95 4.86 8.05
C LEU A 24 -19.75 5.32 7.22
N LEU A 25 -19.98 5.95 6.07
CA LEU A 25 -18.92 6.49 5.22
C LEU A 25 -18.12 7.59 5.92
N THR A 26 -18.80 8.44 6.68
CA THR A 26 -18.16 9.49 7.48
C THR A 26 -17.24 8.88 8.55
N ASP A 27 -17.72 7.85 9.26
CA ASP A 27 -16.94 7.14 10.27
C ASP A 27 -15.74 6.41 9.65
N PHE A 28 -15.92 5.75 8.50
CA PHE A 28 -14.81 5.12 7.78
C PHE A 28 -13.75 6.12 7.38
N LEU A 29 -14.15 7.25 6.78
CA LEU A 29 -13.23 8.30 6.36
C LEU A 29 -12.48 8.90 7.56
N PHE A 30 -13.17 9.16 8.67
CA PHE A 30 -12.55 9.66 9.90
C PHE A 30 -11.50 8.68 10.44
N ASN A 31 -11.85 7.40 10.53
CA ASN A 31 -10.94 6.35 11.00
C ASN A 31 -9.74 6.18 10.05
N LEU A 32 -9.97 6.25 8.74
CA LEU A 32 -8.94 6.14 7.72
C LEU A 32 -7.93 7.30 7.80
N ASN A 33 -8.42 8.53 7.97
CA ASN A 33 -7.58 9.71 8.17
C ASN A 33 -6.81 9.65 9.49
N LYS A 34 -7.46 9.21 10.57
CA LYS A 34 -6.81 9.02 11.88
C LYS A 34 -5.66 8.01 11.78
N ARG A 35 -5.89 6.84 11.18
CA ARG A 35 -4.83 5.83 10.97
C ARG A 35 -3.70 6.34 10.10
N ASN A 36 -4.00 7.09 9.05
CA ASN A 36 -2.97 7.69 8.19
C ASN A 36 -2.06 8.61 9.01
N LYS A 37 -2.64 9.48 9.85
CA LYS A 37 -1.87 10.37 10.73
C LYS A 37 -1.05 9.62 11.75
N GLU A 38 -1.64 8.64 12.43
CA GLU A 38 -0.92 7.78 13.40
C GLU A 38 0.27 7.08 12.74
N ASN A 39 0.10 6.57 11.51
CA ASN A 39 1.19 5.97 10.75
C ASN A 39 2.30 6.97 10.44
N LEU A 40 1.95 8.17 9.98
CA LEU A 40 2.91 9.25 9.69
C LEU A 40 3.66 9.74 10.93
N ASP A 41 2.98 9.84 12.08
CA ASP A 41 3.57 10.26 13.35
C ASP A 41 4.51 9.17 13.93
N SER A 42 4.26 7.90 13.58
CA SER A 42 5.04 6.74 14.03
C SER A 42 6.19 6.33 13.12
N LEU A 43 6.50 7.11 12.07
CA LEU A 43 7.59 6.80 11.15
C LEU A 43 8.93 6.72 11.91
N SER A 44 9.45 5.50 12.07
CA SER A 44 10.75 5.26 12.67
C SER A 44 11.86 5.53 11.65
N GLN A 45 13.07 5.87 12.13
CA GLN A 45 14.27 5.98 11.29
C GLN A 45 14.61 4.65 10.56
N CYS A 46 14.06 3.54 11.03
CA CYS A 46 14.16 2.20 10.43
C CYS A 46 12.89 1.80 9.67
N SER A 47 12.21 2.75 9.03
CA SER A 47 11.15 2.45 8.06
C SER A 47 11.78 1.81 6.82
N GLY A 48 12.17 0.53 6.94
CA GLY A 48 12.81 -0.23 5.87
C GLY A 48 12.02 -0.18 4.58
N ASP A 49 12.73 -0.02 3.47
CA ASP A 49 12.16 0.03 2.11
C ASP A 49 11.75 -1.37 1.64
N PHE A 50 10.74 -1.97 2.30
CA PHE A 50 10.06 -3.16 1.82
C PHE A 50 9.03 -2.83 0.71
N LYS A 51 9.08 -1.60 0.20
CA LYS A 51 8.32 -1.13 -0.96
C LYS A 51 9.26 -0.94 -2.16
N GLU A 52 10.35 -1.72 -2.20
CA GLU A 52 11.24 -1.80 -3.35
C GLU A 52 10.49 -2.37 -4.56
N LYS A 53 10.81 -1.83 -5.74
CA LYS A 53 10.10 -2.11 -7.00
C LYS A 53 10.04 -3.60 -7.34
N ARG A 54 11.18 -4.30 -7.34
CA ARG A 54 11.24 -5.73 -7.73
C ARG A 54 10.47 -6.60 -6.76
N LEU A 55 10.51 -6.30 -5.46
CA LEU A 55 9.74 -7.02 -4.46
C LEU A 55 8.23 -6.86 -4.67
N MET A 56 7.75 -5.63 -4.87
CA MET A 56 6.32 -5.39 -5.15
C MET A 56 5.89 -6.02 -6.47
N GLU A 57 6.70 -5.89 -7.52
CA GLU A 57 6.46 -6.52 -8.82
C GLU A 57 6.34 -8.05 -8.68
N PHE A 58 7.26 -8.67 -7.94
CA PHE A 58 7.23 -10.09 -7.67
C PHE A 58 5.95 -10.52 -6.95
N ILE A 59 5.53 -9.78 -5.91
CA ILE A 59 4.27 -10.07 -5.21
C ILE A 59 3.07 -9.93 -6.14
N PHE A 60 2.98 -8.85 -6.93
CA PHE A 60 1.87 -8.65 -7.87
C PHE A 60 1.82 -9.73 -8.95
N LEU A 61 2.97 -10.19 -9.44
CA LEU A 61 3.06 -11.30 -10.40
C LEU A 61 2.57 -12.60 -9.79
N ILE A 62 2.96 -12.94 -8.55
CA ILE A 62 2.45 -14.13 -7.86
C ILE A 62 0.93 -14.05 -7.70
N THR A 63 0.40 -12.92 -7.22
CA THR A 63 -1.06 -12.78 -7.03
C THR A 63 -1.82 -12.88 -8.34
N LYS A 64 -1.25 -12.34 -9.43
CA LYS A 64 -1.82 -12.44 -10.78
C LYS A 64 -1.80 -13.88 -11.31
N GLU A 65 -0.67 -14.58 -11.18
CA GLU A 65 -0.52 -15.98 -11.61
C GLU A 65 -1.51 -16.90 -10.88
N LEU A 66 -1.76 -16.62 -9.61
CA LEU A 66 -2.71 -17.35 -8.77
C LEU A 66 -4.17 -16.90 -8.94
N GLY A 67 -4.45 -15.91 -9.80
CA GLY A 67 -5.80 -15.40 -10.06
C GLY A 67 -6.46 -14.77 -8.83
N LEU A 68 -5.68 -14.15 -7.95
CA LEU A 68 -6.17 -13.51 -6.72
C LEU A 68 -6.69 -12.10 -7.00
N ASP A 69 -7.58 -11.63 -6.13
CA ASP A 69 -8.03 -10.24 -6.12
C ASP A 69 -6.85 -9.27 -5.93
N PRO A 70 -6.79 -8.12 -6.64
CA PRO A 70 -5.68 -7.18 -6.53
C PRO A 70 -5.42 -6.69 -5.10
N LEU A 71 -6.45 -6.60 -4.25
CA LEU A 71 -6.33 -6.23 -2.84
C LEU A 71 -5.39 -7.18 -2.08
N VAL A 72 -5.34 -8.45 -2.46
CA VAL A 72 -4.46 -9.46 -1.85
C VAL A 72 -2.99 -9.05 -2.01
N GLY A 73 -2.60 -8.53 -3.18
CA GLY A 73 -1.22 -8.09 -3.42
C GLY A 73 -0.81 -6.91 -2.53
N TYR A 74 -1.65 -5.87 -2.48
CA TYR A 74 -1.42 -4.71 -1.61
C TYR A 74 -1.40 -5.08 -0.13
N HIS A 75 -2.30 -5.98 0.28
CA HIS A 75 -2.36 -6.44 1.65
C HIS A 75 -1.14 -7.30 2.01
N ALA A 76 -0.68 -8.18 1.12
CA ALA A 76 0.52 -8.98 1.33
C ALA A 76 1.79 -8.11 1.48
N ILE A 77 1.92 -7.03 0.68
CA ILE A 77 3.01 -6.06 0.82
C ILE A 77 3.01 -5.42 2.21
N GLU A 78 1.83 -5.03 2.71
CA GLU A 78 1.69 -4.40 4.02
C GLU A 78 1.99 -5.39 5.18
N LEU A 79 1.51 -6.64 5.08
CA LEU A 79 1.85 -7.69 6.04
C LEU A 79 3.35 -7.96 6.05
N LEU A 80 3.99 -8.04 4.87
CA LEU A 80 5.42 -8.27 4.74
C LEU A 80 6.22 -7.15 5.39
N ARG A 81 5.93 -5.89 5.07
CA ARG A 81 6.60 -4.72 5.67
C ARG A 81 6.51 -4.76 7.19
N ARG A 82 5.30 -4.90 7.75
CA ARG A 82 5.09 -4.92 9.20
C ARG A 82 5.77 -6.09 9.89
N PHE A 83 5.74 -7.27 9.26
CA PHE A 83 6.42 -8.45 9.78
C PHE A 83 7.94 -8.25 9.76
N MET A 84 8.49 -7.79 8.65
CA MET A 84 9.93 -7.67 8.45
C MET A 84 10.57 -6.63 9.36
N VAL A 85 9.93 -5.47 9.55
CA VAL A 85 10.42 -4.44 10.50
C VAL A 85 10.55 -5.04 11.89
N LYS A 86 9.47 -5.63 12.41
CA LYS A 86 9.49 -6.25 13.73
C LYS A 86 10.43 -7.44 13.84
N HIS A 87 10.48 -8.29 12.80
CA HIS A 87 11.33 -9.47 12.80
C HIS A 87 12.82 -9.09 12.84
N LEU A 88 13.22 -8.05 12.10
CA LEU A 88 14.58 -7.53 12.15
C LEU A 88 14.88 -6.86 13.50
N GLU A 89 13.96 -6.06 14.04
CA GLU A 89 14.09 -5.48 15.39
C GLU A 89 14.32 -6.58 16.45
N ASP A 90 13.53 -7.66 16.43
CA ASP A 90 13.69 -8.81 17.34
C ASP A 90 15.06 -9.49 17.16
N LEU A 91 15.50 -9.69 15.91
CA LEU A 91 16.80 -10.30 15.61
C LEU A 91 18.00 -9.45 16.06
N PHE A 92 17.91 -8.12 15.96
CA PHE A 92 18.99 -7.23 16.39
C PHE A 92 18.99 -6.94 17.90
N THR A 93 17.87 -7.15 18.60
CA THR A 93 17.75 -6.92 20.04
C THR A 93 17.99 -8.18 20.88
N THR A 94 17.97 -9.37 20.28
CA THR A 94 18.23 -10.63 21.00
C THR A 94 19.72 -10.78 21.31
N PRO A 95 20.15 -10.87 22.59
CA PRO A 95 21.56 -11.04 22.94
C PRO A 95 22.10 -12.39 22.44
N THR A 96 23.26 -12.37 21.79
CA THR A 96 23.95 -13.56 21.30
C THR A 96 24.34 -14.48 22.46
N PRO A 97 24.15 -15.81 22.37
CA PRO A 97 24.70 -16.73 23.35
C PRO A 97 26.23 -16.59 23.38
N GLN A 98 26.78 -16.17 24.52
CA GLN A 98 28.23 -16.16 24.75
C GLN A 98 28.76 -17.59 24.74
N GLY A 99 29.48 -17.98 23.70
CA GLY A 99 30.15 -19.28 23.67
C GLY A 99 30.42 -19.83 22.27
N ALA A 100 31.22 -19.14 21.46
CA ALA A 100 31.96 -19.78 20.37
C ALA A 100 33.23 -18.99 20.12
N ALA A 101 34.36 -19.55 20.55
CA ALA A 101 35.69 -19.07 20.22
C ALA A 101 36.04 -19.48 18.77
N ALA A 102 36.78 -18.59 18.09
CA ALA A 102 37.57 -18.83 16.87
C ALA A 102 36.82 -19.20 15.58
N ASP A 103 36.56 -18.23 14.72
CA ASP A 103 37.32 -17.92 13.49
C ASP A 103 36.69 -16.64 12.87
N GLU A 104 37.34 -16.01 11.88
CA GLU A 104 37.04 -14.69 11.27
C GLU A 104 35.63 -14.12 11.50
N PRO A 105 35.47 -12.83 11.90
CA PRO A 105 34.18 -12.30 12.28
C PRO A 105 33.35 -12.02 11.02
N GLN A 106 32.71 -13.05 10.48
CA GLN A 106 31.53 -12.85 9.64
C GLN A 106 30.60 -11.95 10.47
N SER A 107 30.24 -10.79 9.93
CA SER A 107 29.46 -9.81 10.68
C SER A 107 28.19 -10.48 11.17
N TYR A 108 27.76 -10.22 12.41
CA TYR A 108 26.49 -10.73 12.93
C TYR A 108 25.34 -10.45 11.95
N GLU A 109 25.42 -9.30 11.26
CA GLU A 109 24.52 -8.88 10.19
C GLU A 109 24.51 -9.85 9.00
N ASP A 110 25.66 -10.37 8.58
CA ASP A 110 25.77 -11.33 7.47
C ASP A 110 25.11 -12.66 7.83
N VAL A 111 25.29 -13.12 9.08
CA VAL A 111 24.65 -14.36 9.57
C VAL A 111 23.13 -14.20 9.65
N VAL A 112 22.64 -13.03 10.07
CA VAL A 112 21.22 -12.69 10.07
C VAL A 112 20.68 -12.66 8.64
N PHE A 113 21.42 -12.03 7.72
CA PHE A 113 21.05 -11.91 6.32
C PHE A 113 20.96 -13.27 5.62
N ASP A 114 21.94 -14.15 5.82
CA ASP A 114 21.93 -15.50 5.21
C ASP A 114 20.75 -16.34 5.70
N LYS A 115 20.44 -16.28 7.01
CA LYS A 115 19.26 -16.94 7.59
C LYS A 115 17.97 -16.41 7.01
N LEU A 116 17.88 -15.09 6.83
CA LEU A 116 16.70 -14.44 6.27
C LEU A 116 16.53 -14.77 4.80
N LYS A 117 17.60 -14.70 4.01
CA LYS A 117 17.62 -14.97 2.56
C LYS A 117 17.05 -16.36 2.25
N ALA A 118 17.44 -17.37 3.02
CA ALA A 118 16.93 -18.73 2.85
C ALA A 118 15.41 -18.85 3.12
N LYS A 119 14.87 -18.04 4.02
CA LYS A 119 13.45 -18.06 4.42
C LYS A 119 12.59 -17.04 3.68
N PHE A 120 13.20 -16.08 3.01
CA PHE A 120 12.51 -14.93 2.43
C PHE A 120 11.39 -15.32 1.45
N PRO A 121 11.57 -16.27 0.51
CA PRO A 121 10.48 -16.70 -0.37
C PRO A 121 9.29 -17.30 0.39
N LEU A 122 9.56 -18.05 1.46
CA LEU A 122 8.52 -18.60 2.34
C LEU A 122 7.79 -17.50 3.11
N ILE A 123 8.51 -16.47 3.58
CA ILE A 123 7.91 -15.32 4.29
C ILE A 123 7.00 -14.53 3.35
N VAL A 124 7.50 -14.18 2.15
CA VAL A 124 6.72 -13.49 1.11
C VAL A 124 5.45 -14.27 0.78
N PHE A 125 5.60 -15.56 0.48
CA PHE A 125 4.46 -16.39 0.12
C PHE A 125 3.47 -16.62 1.28
N SER A 126 3.96 -16.63 2.53
CA SER A 126 3.11 -16.68 3.73
C SER A 126 2.27 -15.42 3.90
N CYS A 127 2.82 -14.23 3.59
CA CYS A 127 2.06 -12.98 3.59
C CYS A 127 0.94 -13.01 2.54
N ILE A 128 1.21 -13.56 1.34
CA ILE A 128 0.20 -13.76 0.28
C ILE A 128 -0.88 -14.74 0.72
N GLN A 129 -0.51 -15.87 1.34
CA GLN A 129 -1.48 -16.83 1.88
C GLN A 129 -2.41 -16.19 2.92
N LEU A 130 -1.84 -15.50 3.91
CA LEU A 130 -2.62 -14.82 4.94
C LEU A 130 -3.54 -13.75 4.33
N ALA A 131 -3.04 -12.94 3.40
CA ALA A 131 -3.84 -11.96 2.69
C ALA A 131 -4.99 -12.61 1.88
N SER A 132 -4.72 -13.73 1.21
CA SER A 132 -5.75 -14.47 0.45
C SER A 132 -6.84 -15.05 1.35
N LYS A 133 -6.50 -15.44 2.58
CA LYS A 133 -7.44 -15.98 3.59
C LYS A 133 -8.32 -14.90 4.21
N LEU A 134 -7.86 -13.65 4.22
CA LEU A 134 -8.66 -12.50 4.66
C LEU A 134 -9.60 -11.99 3.55
N SER A 135 -9.24 -12.23 2.29
CA SER A 135 -10.11 -11.90 1.17
C SER A 135 -11.36 -12.79 1.21
N LEU A 136 -12.53 -12.18 1.04
CA LEU A 136 -13.81 -12.90 1.02
C LEU A 136 -14.05 -13.67 -0.30
N HIS A 137 -13.11 -13.61 -1.25
CA HIS A 137 -13.19 -14.30 -2.53
C HIS A 137 -12.87 -15.80 -2.42
N SER A 138 -13.55 -16.61 -3.24
CA SER A 138 -13.48 -18.09 -3.25
C SER A 138 -12.11 -18.71 -3.60
N HIS A 139 -11.11 -17.90 -3.95
CA HIS A 139 -9.77 -18.34 -4.36
C HIS A 139 -8.77 -18.34 -3.20
N MET A 140 -9.18 -18.87 -2.05
CA MET A 140 -8.31 -18.99 -0.88
C MET A 140 -7.15 -19.95 -1.16
N ILE A 141 -5.91 -19.50 -0.93
CA ILE A 141 -4.73 -20.35 -1.07
C ILE A 141 -4.64 -21.28 0.13
N ASN A 142 -4.65 -22.60 -0.15
CA ASN A 142 -4.37 -23.62 0.85
C ASN A 142 -2.92 -24.12 0.76
N ASN A 143 -2.49 -24.87 1.76
CA ASN A 143 -1.11 -25.36 1.86
C ASN A 143 -0.69 -26.25 0.67
N ASN A 144 -1.62 -26.93 0.00
CA ASN A 144 -1.31 -27.73 -1.19
C ASN A 144 -0.98 -26.84 -2.40
N THR A 145 -1.74 -25.77 -2.60
CA THR A 145 -1.44 -24.77 -3.64
C THR A 145 -0.13 -24.06 -3.35
N ALA A 146 0.12 -23.71 -2.08
CA ALA A 146 1.36 -23.10 -1.64
C ALA A 146 2.60 -23.97 -1.94
N VAL A 147 2.57 -25.25 -1.54
CA VAL A 147 3.67 -26.19 -1.79
C VAL A 147 3.93 -26.34 -3.28
N ARG A 148 2.89 -26.55 -4.10
CA ARG A 148 3.03 -26.69 -5.55
C ARG A 148 3.64 -25.45 -6.20
N PHE A 149 3.20 -24.27 -5.79
CA PHE A 149 3.71 -23.01 -6.33
C PHE A 149 5.19 -22.80 -5.95
N LEU A 150 5.53 -22.96 -4.67
CA LEU A 150 6.92 -22.84 -4.20
C LEU A 150 7.85 -23.85 -4.88
N GLN A 151 7.39 -25.09 -5.10
CA GLN A 151 8.13 -26.10 -5.85
C GLN A 151 8.34 -25.70 -7.32
N SER A 152 7.34 -25.10 -7.98
CA SER A 152 7.50 -24.59 -9.35
C SER A 152 8.51 -23.44 -9.46
N MET A 153 8.76 -22.71 -8.37
CA MET A 153 9.81 -21.69 -8.27
C MET A 153 11.18 -22.26 -7.84
N GLY A 154 11.32 -23.58 -7.72
CA GLY A 154 12.57 -24.25 -7.34
C GLY A 154 12.78 -24.39 -5.83
N HIS A 155 11.77 -24.11 -5.00
CA HIS A 155 11.86 -24.29 -3.55
C HIS A 155 11.32 -25.66 -3.12
N SER A 156 12.20 -26.53 -2.64
CA SER A 156 11.80 -27.81 -2.03
C SER A 156 11.25 -27.56 -0.63
N VAL A 157 9.92 -27.55 -0.51
CA VAL A 157 9.21 -27.26 0.75
C VAL A 157 8.17 -28.34 1.05
N SER A 158 8.00 -28.63 2.35
CA SER A 158 6.93 -29.50 2.83
C SER A 158 5.71 -28.69 3.26
N LYS A 159 4.54 -29.34 3.38
CA LYS A 159 3.34 -28.69 3.93
C LYS A 159 3.56 -28.19 5.36
N GLN A 160 4.35 -28.93 6.15
CA GLN A 160 4.70 -28.57 7.52
C GLN A 160 5.51 -27.28 7.55
N THR A 161 6.53 -27.17 6.69
CA THR A 161 7.37 -25.97 6.56
C THR A 161 6.55 -24.74 6.14
N VAL A 162 5.60 -24.91 5.22
CA VAL A 162 4.69 -23.84 4.80
C VAL A 162 3.82 -23.38 5.97
N LEU A 163 3.23 -24.32 6.72
CA LEU A 163 2.39 -24.00 7.87
C LEU A 163 3.19 -23.29 8.99
N GLU A 164 4.41 -23.74 9.25
CA GLU A 164 5.30 -23.12 10.25
C GLU A 164 5.69 -21.70 9.85
N ALA A 165 6.00 -21.46 8.58
CA ALA A 165 6.28 -20.11 8.06
C ALA A 165 5.05 -19.20 8.17
N GLU A 166 3.86 -19.71 7.84
CA GLU A 166 2.62 -18.95 7.99
C GLU A 166 2.34 -18.58 9.46
N LEU A 167 2.49 -19.54 10.37
CA LEU A 167 2.35 -19.31 11.80
C LEU A 167 3.41 -18.34 12.35
N MET A 168 4.63 -18.38 11.84
CA MET A 168 5.69 -17.43 12.19
C MET A 168 5.27 -16.01 11.83
N VAL A 169 4.81 -15.78 10.60
CA VAL A 169 4.36 -14.45 10.16
C VAL A 169 3.16 -13.98 10.98
N LEU A 170 2.17 -14.85 11.18
CA LEU A 170 0.97 -14.55 11.95
C LEU A 170 1.27 -14.15 13.41
N LYS A 171 2.14 -14.92 14.08
CA LYS A 171 2.61 -14.61 15.45
C LYS A 171 3.46 -13.35 15.50
N GLY A 172 4.36 -13.17 14.53
CA GLY A 172 5.18 -11.97 14.40
C GLY A 172 4.31 -10.72 14.35
N LEU A 173 3.22 -10.75 13.57
CA LEU A 173 2.24 -9.66 13.47
C LEU A 173 1.32 -9.52 14.70
N GLY A 174 1.42 -10.42 15.69
CA GLY A 174 0.53 -10.46 16.84
C GLY A 174 -0.93 -10.65 16.44
N PHE A 175 -1.18 -11.45 15.40
CA PHE A 175 -2.52 -11.72 14.85
C PHE A 175 -3.27 -10.48 14.33
N ARG A 176 -2.60 -9.32 14.19
CA ARG A 176 -3.21 -8.08 13.69
C ARG A 176 -3.07 -7.99 12.18
N LEU A 177 -3.94 -8.71 11.46
CA LEU A 177 -3.89 -8.76 10.00
C LEU A 177 -4.64 -7.62 9.30
N ASN A 178 -5.62 -6.98 9.93
CA ASN A 178 -6.48 -5.95 9.31
C ASN A 178 -5.79 -4.58 9.10
N ALA A 179 -4.59 -4.56 8.54
CA ALA A 179 -3.90 -3.33 8.16
C ALA A 179 -4.51 -2.71 6.92
N THR A 180 -4.66 -1.39 6.96
CA THR A 180 -5.05 -0.56 5.82
C THR A 180 -3.93 -0.56 4.77
N ASN A 181 -4.30 -0.63 3.50
CA ASN A 181 -3.37 -0.60 2.38
C ASN A 181 -3.82 0.48 1.38
N PRO A 182 -2.94 0.92 0.45
CA PRO A 182 -3.25 2.01 -0.46
C PRO A 182 -4.54 1.83 -1.29
N LEU A 183 -4.87 0.61 -1.69
CA LEU A 183 -6.09 0.35 -2.47
C LEU A 183 -7.36 0.58 -1.63
N MET A 184 -7.36 0.24 -0.34
CA MET A 184 -8.50 0.54 0.53
C MET A 184 -8.77 2.04 0.64
N TYR A 185 -7.73 2.88 0.62
CA TYR A 185 -7.91 4.34 0.62
C TYR A 185 -8.61 4.79 -0.68
N VAL A 186 -8.20 4.23 -1.81
CA VAL A 186 -8.84 4.50 -3.11
C VAL A 186 -10.30 4.06 -3.10
N GLU A 187 -10.60 2.86 -2.63
CA GLU A 187 -11.95 2.30 -2.57
C GLU A 187 -12.88 3.15 -1.71
N ILE A 188 -12.47 3.49 -0.48
CA ILE A 188 -13.28 4.30 0.43
C ILE A 188 -13.51 5.70 -0.15
N LEU A 189 -12.49 6.34 -0.73
CA LEU A 189 -12.63 7.66 -1.32
C LEU A 189 -13.50 7.66 -2.58
N LEU A 190 -13.42 6.60 -3.40
CA LEU A 190 -14.30 6.42 -4.55
C LEU A 190 -15.77 6.23 -4.13
N GLU A 191 -16.01 5.49 -3.04
CA GLU A 191 -17.36 5.31 -2.49
C GLU A 191 -17.94 6.63 -1.98
N VAL A 192 -17.16 7.40 -1.20
CA VAL A 192 -17.56 8.74 -0.74
C VAL A 192 -17.79 9.69 -1.92
N LEU A 193 -16.93 9.64 -2.94
CA LEU A 193 -17.07 10.45 -4.15
C LEU A 193 -18.34 10.08 -4.93
N GLY A 194 -18.64 8.79 -5.09
CA GLY A 194 -19.86 8.31 -5.75
C GLY A 194 -21.13 8.73 -5.01
N HIS A 195 -21.08 8.72 -3.68
CA HIS A 195 -22.17 9.20 -2.85
C HIS A 195 -22.38 10.71 -3.00
N ASN A 196 -21.31 11.51 -3.03
CA ASN A 196 -21.40 12.98 -3.13
C ASN A 196 -21.73 13.45 -4.55
N GLU A 197 -21.29 12.70 -5.56
CA GLU A 197 -21.36 13.08 -6.97
C GLU A 197 -21.86 11.90 -7.84
N PRO A 198 -23.18 11.60 -7.83
CA PRO A 198 -23.75 10.40 -8.44
C PRO A 198 -23.52 10.25 -9.95
N PHE A 199 -23.15 11.33 -10.63
CA PHE A 199 -22.87 11.31 -12.07
C PHE A 199 -21.45 10.85 -12.41
N ILE A 200 -20.59 10.63 -11.41
CA ILE A 200 -19.23 10.13 -11.62
C ILE A 200 -19.27 8.63 -11.90
N PRO A 201 -18.60 8.14 -12.97
CA PRO A 201 -18.58 6.71 -13.29
C PRO A 201 -17.61 5.94 -12.37
N VAL A 202 -17.97 5.79 -11.10
CA VAL A 202 -17.10 5.22 -10.05
C VAL A 202 -16.59 3.82 -10.40
N GLU A 203 -17.43 2.94 -10.93
CA GLU A 203 -17.02 1.58 -11.33
C GLU A 203 -15.89 1.60 -12.39
N ARG A 204 -16.00 2.50 -13.38
CA ARG A 204 -14.97 2.63 -14.41
C ARG A 204 -13.70 3.28 -13.86
N LEU A 205 -13.86 4.25 -12.96
CA LEU A 205 -12.72 4.86 -12.27
C LEU A 205 -12.01 3.83 -11.40
N TYR A 206 -12.72 2.96 -10.70
CA TYR A 206 -12.16 1.92 -9.85
C TYR A 206 -11.16 1.05 -10.63
N HIS A 207 -11.57 0.48 -11.77
CA HIS A 207 -10.69 -0.33 -12.61
C HIS A 207 -9.44 0.43 -13.08
N LEU A 208 -9.59 1.70 -13.44
CA LEU A 208 -8.46 2.50 -13.89
C LEU A 208 -7.55 2.91 -12.71
N CYS A 209 -8.11 3.19 -11.54
CA CYS A 209 -7.38 3.47 -10.31
C CYS A 209 -6.49 2.28 -9.91
N HIS A 210 -6.92 1.04 -10.11
CA HIS A 210 -6.06 -0.14 -9.90
C HIS A 210 -4.79 -0.07 -10.74
N HIS A 211 -4.93 0.19 -12.05
CA HIS A 211 -3.79 0.29 -12.96
C HIS A 211 -2.88 1.47 -12.61
N VAL A 212 -3.46 2.62 -12.30
CA VAL A 212 -2.71 3.81 -11.90
C VAL A 212 -1.99 3.57 -10.57
N LEU A 213 -2.66 3.01 -9.56
CA LEU A 213 -2.05 2.71 -8.26
C LEU A 213 -0.92 1.69 -8.40
N GLN A 214 -1.09 0.66 -9.23
CA GLN A 214 -0.04 -0.31 -9.50
C GLN A 214 1.16 0.36 -10.18
N PHE A 215 0.93 1.21 -11.19
CA PHE A 215 1.99 2.00 -11.83
C PHE A 215 2.73 2.88 -10.83
N VAL A 216 2.00 3.65 -10.02
CA VAL A 216 2.57 4.54 -9.02
C VAL A 216 3.36 3.76 -7.96
N SER A 217 2.87 2.58 -7.57
CA SER A 217 3.59 1.71 -6.64
C SER A 217 4.91 1.23 -7.25
N LEU A 218 4.89 0.74 -8.49
CA LEU A 218 6.10 0.25 -9.18
C LEU A 218 7.09 1.37 -9.58
N GLN A 219 6.62 2.59 -9.74
CA GLN A 219 7.42 3.78 -10.07
C GLN A 219 7.53 4.75 -8.88
N ARG A 220 7.37 4.24 -7.66
CA ARG A 220 7.32 5.03 -6.42
C ARG A 220 8.48 6.00 -6.32
N THR A 221 9.71 5.50 -6.40
CA THR A 221 10.92 6.33 -6.25
C THR A 221 10.98 7.47 -7.27
N THR A 222 10.71 7.19 -8.55
CA THR A 222 10.81 8.19 -9.62
C THR A 222 9.69 9.23 -9.55
N ILE A 223 8.46 8.80 -9.27
CA ILE A 223 7.30 9.69 -9.13
C ILE A 223 7.48 10.61 -7.93
N TYR A 224 7.81 10.08 -6.75
CA TYR A 224 7.99 10.90 -5.56
C TYR A 224 9.22 11.81 -5.65
N GLN A 225 10.28 11.38 -6.33
CA GLN A 225 11.41 12.26 -6.62
C GLN A 225 11.02 13.42 -7.54
N SER A 226 10.26 13.16 -8.61
CA SER A 226 9.71 14.22 -9.47
C SER A 226 8.73 15.13 -8.73
N LEU A 227 7.92 14.59 -7.82
CA LEU A 227 7.01 15.38 -6.99
C LEU A 227 7.76 16.29 -6.03
N LEU A 228 8.83 15.79 -5.39
CA LEU A 228 9.71 16.61 -4.56
C LEU A 228 10.33 17.75 -5.37
N MET A 229 10.87 17.47 -6.55
CA MET A 229 11.47 18.50 -7.42
C MET A 229 10.44 19.55 -7.87
N THR A 230 9.23 19.11 -8.21
CA THR A 230 8.14 20.00 -8.66
C THR A 230 7.66 20.90 -7.53
N THR A 231 7.46 20.35 -6.33
CA THR A 231 6.93 21.09 -5.17
C THR A 231 7.96 22.04 -4.54
N THR A 232 9.25 21.68 -4.58
CA THR A 232 10.34 22.54 -4.07
C THR A 232 10.89 23.50 -5.12
N GLN A 233 10.53 23.33 -6.40
CA GLN A 233 11.12 24.02 -7.54
C GLN A 233 12.66 23.88 -7.57
N CYS A 234 13.18 22.75 -7.09
CA CYS A 234 14.61 22.48 -6.96
C CYS A 234 14.97 21.15 -7.64
N LEU A 235 15.90 21.20 -8.62
CA LEU A 235 16.36 20.02 -9.35
C LEU A 235 17.22 19.07 -8.51
N SER A 236 17.86 19.58 -7.46
CA SER A 236 18.66 18.79 -6.52
C SER A 236 18.32 19.16 -5.07
N PRO A 237 17.18 18.67 -4.54
CA PRO A 237 16.76 18.96 -3.18
C PRO A 237 17.80 18.48 -2.16
N PRO A 238 18.20 19.31 -1.17
CA PRO A 238 19.12 18.93 -0.11
C PRO A 238 18.54 17.81 0.77
N ARG A 239 19.43 17.12 1.50
CA ARG A 239 19.08 15.97 2.34
C ARG A 239 17.94 16.27 3.32
N GLU A 240 17.98 17.41 3.99
CA GLU A 240 16.94 17.83 4.94
C GLU A 240 15.54 17.94 4.31
N GLN A 241 15.45 18.36 3.03
CA GLN A 241 14.18 18.40 2.32
C GLN A 241 13.71 16.99 1.96
N ARG A 242 14.62 16.09 1.60
CA ARG A 242 14.29 14.68 1.31
C ARG A 242 13.75 13.98 2.55
N GLU A 243 14.40 14.17 3.70
CA GLU A 243 13.97 13.60 4.99
C GLU A 243 12.58 14.11 5.40
N LYS A 244 12.32 15.43 5.26
CA LYS A 244 10.97 15.98 5.51
C LYS A 244 9.92 15.42 4.54
N PHE A 245 10.32 15.11 3.32
CA PHE A 245 9.43 14.61 2.27
C PHE A 245 9.09 13.12 2.43
N GLU A 246 9.78 12.37 3.29
CA GLU A 246 9.44 10.97 3.57
C GLU A 246 7.99 10.83 4.06
N THR A 247 7.51 11.79 4.85
CA THR A 247 6.10 11.86 5.28
C THR A 247 5.14 11.90 4.09
N VAL A 248 5.48 12.63 3.03
CA VAL A 248 4.68 12.71 1.79
C VAL A 248 4.69 11.38 1.05
N THR A 249 5.81 10.64 1.09
CA THR A 249 5.91 9.33 0.44
C THR A 249 5.00 8.30 1.11
N GLU A 250 4.85 8.37 2.44
CA GLU A 250 4.06 7.43 3.23
C GLU A 250 2.59 7.86 3.41
N ASP A 251 2.21 9.06 2.96
CA ASP A 251 0.83 9.55 3.01
C ASP A 251 -0.08 8.82 2.00
N CYS A 252 -0.81 7.81 2.50
CA CYS A 252 -1.73 7.01 1.69
C CYS A 252 -3.00 7.78 1.29
N MET A 253 -3.37 8.82 2.05
CA MET A 253 -4.49 9.69 1.69
C MET A 253 -4.14 10.53 0.47
N LEU A 254 -2.96 11.14 0.45
CA LEU A 254 -2.44 11.88 -0.70
C LEU A 254 -2.29 10.98 -1.92
N LEU A 255 -1.70 9.78 -1.74
CA LEU A 255 -1.58 8.79 -2.80
C LEU A 255 -2.94 8.47 -3.43
N ALA A 256 -3.96 8.20 -2.62
CA ALA A 256 -5.27 7.80 -3.11
C ALA A 256 -5.99 8.93 -3.87
N VAL A 257 -6.00 10.16 -3.35
CA VAL A 257 -6.59 11.30 -4.10
C VAL A 257 -5.83 11.59 -5.39
N GLY A 258 -4.51 11.42 -5.39
CA GLY A 258 -3.67 11.56 -6.58
C GLY A 258 -3.99 10.51 -7.65
N VAL A 259 -4.11 9.23 -7.24
CA VAL A 259 -4.51 8.12 -8.12
C VAL A 259 -5.89 8.36 -8.73
N ILE A 260 -6.89 8.76 -7.93
CA ILE A 260 -8.24 9.05 -8.42
C ILE A 260 -8.22 10.24 -9.39
N ALA A 261 -7.45 11.28 -9.11
CA ALA A 261 -7.30 12.42 -10.01
C ALA A 261 -6.67 12.02 -11.36
N VAL A 262 -5.63 11.19 -11.37
CA VAL A 262 -5.01 10.68 -12.60
C VAL A 262 -5.99 9.81 -13.39
N ALA A 263 -6.66 8.87 -12.73
CA ALA A 263 -7.66 8.02 -13.38
C ALA A 263 -8.81 8.85 -13.97
N THR A 264 -9.27 9.88 -13.24
CA THR A 264 -10.29 10.81 -13.73
C THR A 264 -9.81 11.58 -14.95
N PHE A 265 -8.56 12.05 -14.97
CA PHE A 265 -8.00 12.76 -16.10
C PHE A 265 -8.03 11.89 -17.37
N ILE A 266 -7.55 10.65 -17.25
CA ILE A 266 -7.47 9.68 -18.35
C ILE A 266 -8.88 9.29 -18.83
N LEU A 267 -9.82 9.02 -17.92
CA LEU A 267 -11.15 8.53 -18.28
C LEU A 267 -12.11 9.65 -18.73
N CYS A 268 -12.10 10.79 -18.05
CA CYS A 268 -13.07 11.87 -18.26
C CYS A 268 -12.53 13.23 -17.81
N VAL A 269 -11.56 13.77 -18.57
CA VAL A 269 -10.92 15.08 -18.30
C VAL A 269 -11.91 16.22 -18.01
N ARG A 270 -13.10 16.22 -18.62
CA ARG A 270 -14.14 17.24 -18.41
C ARG A 270 -14.65 17.32 -16.96
N LYS A 271 -14.56 16.22 -16.20
CA LYS A 271 -14.97 16.14 -14.79
C LYS A 271 -13.81 16.32 -13.82
N TRP A 272 -12.58 16.44 -14.33
CA TRP A 272 -11.38 16.40 -13.51
C TRP A 272 -11.34 17.50 -12.44
N GLU A 273 -11.61 18.76 -12.82
CA GLU A 273 -11.64 19.88 -11.87
C GLU A 273 -12.72 19.73 -10.79
N GLN A 274 -13.86 19.13 -11.13
CA GLN A 274 -14.92 18.84 -10.17
C GLN A 274 -14.46 17.77 -9.17
N VAL A 275 -13.91 16.65 -9.67
CA VAL A 275 -13.39 15.57 -8.83
C VAL A 275 -12.28 16.05 -7.91
N VAL A 276 -11.31 16.82 -8.42
CA VAL A 276 -10.19 17.34 -7.61
C VAL A 276 -10.69 18.28 -6.51
N ARG A 277 -11.68 19.13 -6.80
CA ARG A 277 -12.28 20.00 -5.78
C ARG A 277 -13.01 19.19 -4.71
N GLU A 278 -13.76 18.16 -5.11
CA GLU A 278 -14.50 17.32 -4.17
C GLU A 278 -13.56 16.48 -3.29
N LEU A 279 -12.53 15.86 -3.87
CA LEU A 279 -11.49 15.16 -3.11
C LEU A 279 -10.76 16.10 -2.13
N SER A 280 -10.50 17.34 -2.55
CA SER A 280 -9.93 18.37 -1.68
C SER A 280 -10.85 18.71 -0.52
N HIS A 281 -12.16 18.82 -0.78
CA HIS A 281 -13.17 19.06 0.25
C HIS A 281 -13.26 17.91 1.26
N ILE A 282 -13.33 16.66 0.78
CA ILE A 282 -13.46 15.44 1.58
C ILE A 282 -12.24 15.25 2.50
N THR A 283 -11.03 15.42 1.96
CA THR A 283 -9.79 15.04 2.65
C THR A 283 -9.08 16.21 3.34
N GLY A 284 -9.37 17.46 2.93
CA GLY A 284 -8.62 18.65 3.32
C GLY A 284 -7.27 18.81 2.62
N ILE A 285 -6.89 17.90 1.71
CA ILE A 285 -5.68 18.02 0.90
C ILE A 285 -5.89 19.12 -0.14
N SER A 286 -4.93 20.03 -0.31
CA SER A 286 -5.11 21.16 -1.24
C SER A 286 -5.26 20.69 -2.69
N THR A 287 -6.11 21.38 -3.47
CA THR A 287 -6.26 21.11 -4.91
C THR A 287 -4.93 21.20 -5.66
N LYS A 288 -4.04 22.09 -5.23
CA LYS A 288 -2.67 22.20 -5.77
C LYS A 288 -1.88 20.91 -5.55
N SER A 289 -1.84 20.38 -4.32
CA SER A 289 -1.12 19.13 -4.02
C SER A 289 -1.65 17.93 -4.82
N ILE A 290 -2.98 17.83 -4.98
CA ILE A 290 -3.61 16.79 -5.80
C ILE A 290 -3.22 16.97 -7.28
N SER A 291 -3.25 18.21 -7.78
CA SER A 291 -2.90 18.55 -9.16
C SER A 291 -1.43 18.28 -9.47
N ASP A 292 -0.52 18.67 -8.57
CA ASP A 292 0.92 18.43 -8.72
C ASP A 292 1.23 16.93 -8.76
N PHE A 293 0.61 16.13 -7.88
CA PHE A 293 0.74 14.67 -7.88
C PHE A 293 0.23 14.08 -9.21
N ALA A 294 -0.96 14.50 -9.64
CA ALA A 294 -1.57 14.00 -10.87
C ALA A 294 -0.73 14.36 -12.10
N TYR A 295 -0.28 15.61 -12.19
CA TYR A 295 0.59 16.09 -13.26
C TYR A 295 1.88 15.27 -13.36
N VAL A 296 2.60 15.10 -12.25
CA VAL A 296 3.85 14.32 -12.23
C VAL A 296 3.61 12.88 -12.66
N THR A 297 2.55 12.25 -12.14
CA THR A 297 2.22 10.87 -12.50
C THR A 297 1.88 10.74 -13.99
N LEU A 298 1.10 11.67 -14.55
CA LEU A 298 0.76 11.70 -15.97
C LEU A 298 1.98 11.91 -16.87
N MET A 299 2.95 12.74 -16.45
CA MET A 299 4.22 12.91 -17.16
C MET A 299 5.02 11.61 -17.25
N HIS A 300 5.05 10.82 -16.17
CA HIS A 300 5.68 9.50 -16.16
C HIS A 300 4.91 8.47 -16.99
N ILE A 301 3.58 8.51 -16.98
CA ILE A 301 2.73 7.62 -17.81
C ILE A 301 2.91 7.93 -19.31
N ALA A 302 2.93 9.21 -19.68
CA ALA A 302 3.11 9.67 -21.06
C ALA A 302 4.53 9.39 -21.60
N GLY A 303 5.43 8.87 -20.77
CA GLY A 303 6.78 8.52 -21.16
C GLY A 303 7.58 9.75 -21.54
N ALA A 304 7.53 10.81 -20.71
CA ALA A 304 8.43 11.95 -20.82
C ALA A 304 9.87 11.42 -20.80
N SER A 305 10.36 11.18 -22.01
CA SER A 305 11.69 10.77 -22.30
C SER A 305 12.55 11.84 -21.68
N SER A 306 13.48 11.43 -20.82
CA SER A 306 14.62 12.23 -20.45
C SER A 306 15.26 12.79 -21.73
N THR A 307 14.87 14.01 -22.08
CA THR A 307 15.60 14.91 -22.99
C THR A 307 16.62 15.67 -22.18
#